data_AF-A0A2V9DGI4-F1
#
_entry.id   AF-A0A2V9DGI4-F1
#
_cell.length_a   1.000
_cell.length_b   1.000
_cell.length_c   1.000
_cell.angle_alpha   90.00
_cell.angle_beta   90.00
_cell.angle_gamma   90.00
#
_symmetry.space_group_name_H-M   'P 1'
#
loop_
_entity.id
_entity.type
_entity.pdbx_description
1 polymer ?
#
loop_
_entity_poly.entity_id
_entity_poly.type
_entity_poly.pdbx_seq_one_letter_code
_entity_poly.pdbx_strand_id
1 'polypeptide(L)'
;MNRALSISAFALAGCLLALPAGTLVSVPLLAQQPGGRGAVPPPAPKNLKLLAPNSDIPFVMQNFNEALGVQCTYCHVEGDFAADTNPKKEMARKMIGMVRLIDTSFPSSAGVFPEGYHEVDCSTCHRGSVKPETMAPRKFYNRGNSLGDPPPAQRPGVSLKLLPPDTHVHGADSLMGEFRDALSVDCNYCHGGGRTQEVDVNPRKDIARKMIMLVRQINSNFPGTGVFPVGNQEVTCYTCHRGDTHPVSVSNRRYDLPTPKQ
;
A
#
# COMPACT_ATOMS: atom_id res chain seq x y z
N MET A 1 -4.49 -71.18 28.49
CA MET A 1 -5.09 -71.60 29.78
C MET A 1 -5.73 -70.38 30.45
N ASN A 2 -6.73 -70.61 31.31
CA ASN A 2 -7.37 -69.73 32.32
C ASN A 2 -6.64 -68.41 32.71
N ARG A 3 -7.33 -67.30 33.07
CA ARG A 3 -8.76 -67.06 33.40
C ARG A 3 -9.10 -65.54 33.45
N ALA A 4 -10.41 -65.19 33.34
CA ALA A 4 -11.22 -64.17 34.07
C ALA A 4 -10.59 -62.86 34.64
N LEU A 5 -11.25 -61.68 34.76
CA LEU A 5 -12.64 -61.16 34.56
C LEU A 5 -12.49 -59.60 34.33
N SER A 6 -13.45 -58.64 34.30
CA SER A 6 -14.92 -58.53 34.48
C SER A 6 -15.41 -57.26 33.76
N ILE A 7 -16.37 -57.31 32.82
CA ILE A 7 -17.83 -57.04 32.97
C ILE A 7 -18.21 -55.70 33.62
N SER A 8 -18.71 -54.76 32.79
CA SER A 8 -19.83 -53.81 33.00
C SER A 8 -20.05 -53.08 31.66
N ALA A 9 -21.06 -53.30 30.81
CA ALA A 9 -22.49 -53.60 30.97
C ALA A 9 -23.37 -52.35 31.22
N PHE A 10 -23.85 -51.72 30.14
CA PHE A 10 -25.11 -50.97 30.07
C PHE A 10 -25.71 -51.12 28.68
N ALA A 11 -27.04 -51.12 28.57
CA ALA A 11 -27.77 -51.48 27.36
C ALA A 11 -28.96 -50.54 27.08
N LEU A 12 -29.27 -50.36 25.80
CA LEU A 12 -30.51 -49.84 25.22
C LEU A 12 -30.62 -50.48 23.82
N ALA A 13 -31.32 -51.61 23.66
CA ALA A 13 -32.78 -51.72 23.57
C ALA A 13 -33.34 -51.01 22.32
N GLY A 14 -33.43 -51.76 21.22
CA GLY A 14 -34.18 -51.36 20.02
C GLY A 14 -35.62 -51.84 20.08
N CYS A 15 -36.54 -51.14 19.42
CA CYS A 15 -37.92 -51.54 19.22
C CYS A 15 -38.35 -51.27 17.78
N LEU A 16 -39.09 -52.20 17.16
CA LEU A 16 -39.65 -52.07 15.80
C LEU A 16 -41.14 -51.67 15.85
N LEU A 17 -41.72 -51.40 14.66
CA LEU A 17 -43.15 -51.14 14.38
C LEU A 17 -43.59 -49.72 14.85
N ALA A 18 -44.21 -48.87 14.04
CA ALA A 18 -45.16 -49.09 12.96
C ALA A 18 -45.24 -47.87 12.00
N LEU A 19 -45.77 -48.08 10.79
CA LEU A 19 -46.06 -47.02 9.81
C LEU A 19 -47.55 -46.60 9.87
N PRO A 20 -47.88 -45.37 10.29
CA PRO A 20 -49.18 -44.77 10.01
C PRO A 20 -49.18 -44.16 8.60
N ALA A 21 -50.26 -44.37 7.83
CA ALA A 21 -50.42 -43.72 6.53
C ALA A 21 -50.67 -42.21 6.72
N GLY A 22 -49.69 -41.39 6.33
CA GLY A 22 -49.77 -39.93 6.45
C GLY A 22 -50.83 -39.34 5.53
N THR A 23 -51.77 -38.59 6.10
CA THR A 23 -52.79 -37.84 5.35
C THR A 23 -52.15 -36.71 4.53
N LEU A 24 -52.71 -36.44 3.35
CA LEU A 24 -52.30 -35.30 2.51
C LEU A 24 -52.76 -33.98 3.15
N VAL A 25 -51.90 -33.39 3.98
CA VAL A 25 -52.09 -32.03 4.49
C VAL A 25 -51.60 -31.04 3.43
N SER A 26 -52.54 -30.38 2.75
CA SER A 26 -52.24 -29.28 1.83
C SER A 26 -51.63 -28.11 2.60
N VAL A 27 -50.31 -27.95 2.51
CA VAL A 27 -49.61 -26.77 3.03
C VAL A 27 -50.07 -25.54 2.24
N PRO A 28 -50.62 -24.49 2.87
CA PRO A 28 -50.94 -23.26 2.17
C PRO A 28 -49.63 -22.60 1.71
N LEU A 29 -49.50 -22.37 0.41
CA LEU A 29 -48.37 -21.66 -0.16
C LEU A 29 -48.40 -20.19 0.31
N LEU A 30 -47.70 -19.89 1.41
CA LEU A 30 -47.39 -18.51 1.76
C LEU A 30 -46.56 -17.91 0.63
N ALA A 31 -47.20 -17.07 -0.18
CA ALA A 31 -46.52 -16.31 -1.21
C ALA A 31 -45.39 -15.50 -0.57
N GLN A 32 -44.15 -15.81 -0.94
CA GLN A 32 -43.01 -14.99 -0.58
C GLN A 32 -43.21 -13.63 -1.23
N GLN A 33 -43.65 -12.63 -0.45
CA GLN A 33 -43.62 -11.25 -0.91
C GLN A 33 -42.18 -10.93 -1.30
N PRO A 34 -41.92 -10.44 -2.52
CA PRO A 34 -40.58 -9.99 -2.87
C PRO A 34 -40.25 -8.79 -1.99
N GLY A 35 -39.47 -9.04 -0.93
CA GLY A 35 -39.04 -8.08 0.09
C GLY A 35 -38.03 -7.06 -0.45
N GLY A 36 -38.28 -6.55 -1.65
CA GLY A 36 -37.50 -5.54 -2.35
C GLY A 36 -37.63 -4.19 -1.65
N ARG A 37 -36.97 -4.06 -0.50
CA ARG A 37 -36.40 -2.78 -0.08
C ARG A 37 -35.33 -2.43 -1.11
N GLY A 38 -35.76 -1.89 -2.25
CA GLY A 38 -34.86 -1.31 -3.24
C GLY A 38 -34.02 -0.27 -2.52
N ALA A 39 -32.72 -0.56 -2.37
CA ALA A 39 -31.80 0.38 -1.76
C ALA A 39 -31.80 1.64 -2.64
N VAL A 40 -32.34 2.73 -2.11
CA VAL A 40 -32.30 4.03 -2.79
C VAL A 40 -30.82 4.31 -3.07
N PRO A 41 -30.41 4.50 -4.34
CA PRO A 41 -29.01 4.74 -4.66
C PRO A 41 -28.47 5.91 -3.82
N PRO A 42 -27.26 5.81 -3.24
CA PRO A 42 -26.72 6.87 -2.43
C PRO A 42 -26.71 8.19 -3.24
N PRO A 43 -27.11 9.32 -2.64
CA PRO A 43 -27.34 10.55 -3.39
C PRO A 43 -26.07 11.00 -4.11
N ALA A 44 -26.23 11.41 -5.37
CA ALA A 44 -25.11 11.71 -6.26
C ALA A 44 -24.11 12.72 -5.63
N PRO A 45 -22.78 12.47 -5.74
CA PRO A 45 -21.76 13.22 -5.02
C PRO A 45 -21.64 14.67 -5.54
N LYS A 46 -21.78 15.65 -4.64
CA LYS A 46 -21.97 17.07 -5.01
C LYS A 46 -20.70 17.95 -5.05
N ASN A 47 -19.58 17.49 -4.50
CA ASN A 47 -18.33 18.28 -4.37
C ASN A 47 -17.08 17.43 -4.66
N LEU A 48 -17.06 16.81 -5.85
CA LEU A 48 -15.88 16.14 -6.39
C LEU A 48 -15.02 17.18 -7.12
N LYS A 49 -13.82 17.48 -6.58
CA LYS A 49 -12.87 18.42 -7.20
C LYS A 49 -11.76 17.75 -8.01
N LEU A 50 -11.43 16.50 -7.71
CA LEU A 50 -10.33 15.75 -8.33
C LEU A 50 -10.76 14.38 -8.89
N LEU A 51 -11.78 13.75 -8.33
CA LEU A 51 -12.34 12.48 -8.82
C LEU A 51 -13.35 12.77 -9.93
N ALA A 52 -13.40 11.93 -10.96
CA ALA A 52 -14.33 12.09 -12.07
C ALA A 52 -15.78 11.78 -11.63
N PRO A 53 -16.83 12.42 -12.19
CA PRO A 53 -18.22 12.20 -11.77
C PRO A 53 -18.73 10.76 -11.89
N ASN A 54 -18.11 9.96 -12.76
CA ASN A 54 -18.39 8.54 -13.00
C ASN A 54 -17.52 7.58 -12.17
N SER A 55 -16.72 8.09 -11.23
CA SER A 55 -15.89 7.25 -10.34
C SER A 55 -16.76 6.45 -9.37
N ASP A 56 -16.35 5.21 -9.03
CA ASP A 56 -16.94 4.45 -7.92
C ASP A 56 -16.53 5.08 -6.57
N ILE A 57 -17.19 6.15 -6.18
CA ILE A 57 -16.90 6.89 -4.95
C ILE A 57 -16.94 5.99 -3.69
N PRO A 58 -17.91 5.06 -3.51
CA PRO A 58 -17.84 4.05 -2.45
C PRO A 58 -16.51 3.30 -2.40
N PHE A 59 -16.05 2.72 -3.52
CA PHE A 59 -14.76 2.04 -3.59
C PHE A 59 -13.59 2.97 -3.29
N VAL A 60 -13.57 4.20 -3.85
CA VAL A 60 -12.50 5.17 -3.57
C VAL A 60 -12.38 5.47 -2.07
N MET A 61 -13.50 5.75 -1.40
CA MET A 61 -13.50 6.12 0.02
C MET A 61 -13.18 4.92 0.93
N GLN A 62 -13.52 3.70 0.53
CA GLN A 62 -13.09 2.47 1.21
C GLN A 62 -11.57 2.30 1.15
N ASN A 63 -10.95 2.47 -0.03
CA ASN A 63 -9.49 2.41 -0.16
C ASN A 63 -8.78 3.48 0.68
N PHE A 64 -9.33 4.69 0.78
CA PHE A 64 -8.78 5.73 1.65
C PHE A 64 -8.90 5.37 3.14
N ASN A 65 -10.03 4.82 3.58
CA ASN A 65 -10.24 4.37 4.95
C ASN A 65 -9.25 3.24 5.32
N GLU A 66 -9.08 2.23 4.46
CA GLU A 66 -8.11 1.13 4.67
C GLU A 66 -6.67 1.65 4.68
N ALA A 67 -6.27 2.43 3.67
CA ALA A 67 -4.91 2.92 3.53
C ALA A 67 -4.46 3.79 4.71
N LEU A 68 -5.33 4.63 5.28
CA LEU A 68 -5.01 5.52 6.40
C LEU A 68 -5.36 4.93 7.78
N GLY A 69 -6.12 3.83 7.85
CA GLY A 69 -6.60 3.25 9.11
C GLY A 69 -7.68 4.08 9.81
N VAL A 70 -8.60 4.69 9.05
CA VAL A 70 -9.59 5.67 9.55
C VAL A 70 -11.03 5.36 9.13
N GLN A 71 -11.98 6.04 9.78
CA GLN A 71 -13.39 6.06 9.37
C GLN A 71 -13.76 7.37 8.67
N CYS A 72 -14.88 7.37 7.93
CA CYS A 72 -15.31 8.48 7.07
C CYS A 72 -15.32 9.86 7.75
N THR A 73 -15.72 9.93 9.02
CA THR A 73 -15.80 11.17 9.84
C THR A 73 -14.43 11.78 10.16
N TYR A 74 -13.32 11.07 9.89
CA TYR A 74 -11.98 11.65 9.95
C TYR A 74 -11.80 12.76 8.90
N CYS A 75 -12.39 12.61 7.70
CA CYS A 75 -12.31 13.59 6.62
C CYS A 75 -13.64 14.30 6.31
N HIS A 76 -14.78 13.65 6.49
CA HIS A 76 -16.10 14.22 6.19
C HIS A 76 -16.78 14.78 7.44
N VAL A 77 -17.75 15.68 7.24
CA VAL A 77 -18.69 16.08 8.29
C VAL A 77 -19.85 15.09 8.28
N GLU A 78 -20.33 14.69 9.45
CA GLU A 78 -21.51 13.83 9.56
C GLU A 78 -22.76 14.57 9.05
N GLY A 79 -23.62 13.88 8.30
CA GLY A 79 -24.76 14.48 7.59
C GLY A 79 -24.40 15.26 6.31
N ASP A 80 -23.20 15.86 6.21
CA ASP A 80 -22.73 16.56 4.99
C ASP A 80 -21.32 16.12 4.54
N PHE A 81 -21.28 15.08 3.72
CA PHE A 81 -20.05 14.62 3.06
C PHE A 81 -19.52 15.61 2.00
N ALA A 82 -20.35 16.54 1.51
CA ALA A 82 -19.96 17.55 0.52
C ALA A 82 -19.28 18.76 1.17
N ALA A 83 -19.54 19.06 2.45
CA ALA A 83 -18.87 20.11 3.23
C ALA A 83 -17.34 19.99 3.20
N ASP A 84 -16.66 21.14 3.09
CA ASP A 84 -15.19 21.27 3.11
C ASP A 84 -14.67 21.91 4.41
N THR A 85 -15.53 22.03 5.43
CA THR A 85 -15.20 22.64 6.73
C THR A 85 -14.27 21.78 7.60
N ASN A 86 -14.14 20.47 7.32
CA ASN A 86 -13.09 19.64 7.90
C ASN A 86 -11.80 19.76 7.04
N PRO A 87 -10.72 20.39 7.54
CA PRO A 87 -9.50 20.63 6.78
C PRO A 87 -8.75 19.36 6.38
N LYS A 88 -9.00 18.21 7.03
CA LYS A 88 -8.40 16.92 6.65
C LYS A 88 -8.84 16.47 5.25
N LYS A 89 -10.03 16.89 4.80
CA LYS A 89 -10.53 16.66 3.44
C LYS A 89 -9.70 17.37 2.37
N GLU A 90 -9.22 18.58 2.66
CA GLU A 90 -8.35 19.32 1.74
C GLU A 90 -6.92 18.76 1.76
N MET A 91 -6.46 18.24 2.91
CA MET A 91 -5.22 17.45 2.94
C MET A 91 -5.33 16.17 2.08
N ALA A 92 -6.45 15.45 2.15
CA ALA A 92 -6.69 14.27 1.30
C ALA A 92 -6.69 14.64 -0.20
N ARG A 93 -7.22 15.81 -0.59
CA ARG A 93 -7.10 16.32 -1.98
C ARG A 93 -5.65 16.57 -2.38
N LYS A 94 -4.82 17.14 -1.50
CA LYS A 94 -3.36 17.26 -1.76
C LYS A 94 -2.70 15.90 -1.97
N MET A 95 -3.09 14.87 -1.22
CA MET A 95 -2.57 13.50 -1.39
C MET A 95 -3.00 12.85 -2.71
N ILE A 96 -4.24 13.07 -3.18
CA ILE A 96 -4.67 12.65 -4.52
C ILE A 96 -3.82 13.35 -5.60
N GLY A 97 -3.49 14.64 -5.41
CA GLY A 97 -2.57 15.37 -6.28
C GLY A 97 -1.14 14.80 -6.26
N MET A 98 -0.66 14.37 -5.09
CA MET A 98 0.67 13.77 -4.92
C MET A 98 0.77 12.41 -5.63
N VAL A 99 -0.19 11.51 -5.42
CA VAL A 99 -0.22 10.19 -6.10
C VAL A 99 -0.22 10.37 -7.62
N ARG A 100 -1.06 11.29 -8.15
CA ARG A 100 -1.09 11.58 -9.59
C ARG A 100 0.22 12.16 -10.14
N LEU A 101 0.95 12.97 -9.38
CA LEU A 101 2.29 13.42 -9.79
C LEU A 101 3.26 12.23 -9.88
N ILE A 102 3.19 11.30 -8.92
CA ILE A 102 4.01 10.10 -8.89
C ILE A 102 3.67 9.19 -10.09
N ASP A 103 2.38 8.94 -10.36
CA ASP A 103 1.95 8.14 -11.51
C ASP A 103 2.46 8.71 -12.85
N THR A 104 2.42 10.04 -13.04
CA THR A 104 2.98 10.68 -14.25
C THR A 104 4.51 10.60 -14.36
N SER A 105 5.20 10.17 -13.31
CA SER A 105 6.67 10.04 -13.28
C SER A 105 7.16 8.66 -13.72
N PHE A 106 6.27 7.66 -13.84
CA PHE A 106 6.59 6.33 -14.35
C PHE A 106 5.82 6.06 -15.67
N PRO A 107 6.49 5.75 -16.79
CA PRO A 107 5.81 5.44 -18.05
C PRO A 107 4.89 4.21 -18.03
N SER A 108 5.00 3.36 -16.99
CA SER A 108 4.10 2.24 -16.72
C SER A 108 2.71 2.69 -16.25
N SER A 109 2.61 3.76 -15.44
CA SER A 109 1.39 4.24 -14.79
C SER A 109 0.71 5.40 -15.51
N ALA A 110 0.62 5.32 -16.83
CA ALA A 110 -0.13 6.27 -17.65
C ALA A 110 -1.65 6.03 -17.55
N GLY A 111 -2.22 6.22 -16.35
CA GLY A 111 -3.64 6.07 -16.04
C GLY A 111 -4.07 7.00 -14.91
N VAL A 112 -5.19 7.71 -15.09
CA VAL A 112 -5.67 8.68 -14.09
C VAL A 112 -6.75 8.03 -13.24
N PHE A 113 -6.49 7.89 -11.94
CA PHE A 113 -7.43 7.27 -11.01
C PHE A 113 -8.85 7.89 -11.10
N PRO A 114 -9.92 7.13 -11.48
CA PRO A 114 -9.94 5.71 -11.86
C PRO A 114 -10.11 5.45 -13.38
N GLU A 115 -9.00 5.16 -14.08
CA GLU A 115 -8.76 3.90 -14.81
C GLU A 115 -7.25 3.80 -15.19
N GLY A 116 -6.67 2.60 -15.08
CA GLY A 116 -5.27 2.31 -15.46
C GLY A 116 -4.43 1.63 -14.37
N TYR A 117 -3.14 1.39 -14.67
CA TYR A 117 -2.15 0.85 -13.73
C TYR A 117 -1.56 1.98 -12.88
N HIS A 118 -1.36 1.73 -11.59
CA HIS A 118 -0.78 2.67 -10.62
C HIS A 118 0.47 2.07 -9.99
N GLU A 119 1.61 2.74 -10.17
CA GLU A 119 2.90 2.28 -9.60
C GLU A 119 2.90 2.47 -8.07
N VAL A 120 2.17 3.47 -7.56
CA VAL A 120 1.91 3.70 -6.14
C VAL A 120 0.46 4.08 -5.88
N ASP A 121 0.00 3.88 -4.65
CA ASP A 121 -1.30 4.33 -4.15
C ASP A 121 -1.20 4.85 -2.70
N CYS A 122 -2.34 5.17 -2.08
CA CYS A 122 -2.39 5.61 -0.69
C CYS A 122 -1.81 4.55 0.28
N SER A 123 -2.05 3.26 0.03
CA SER A 123 -1.51 2.18 0.88
C SER A 123 0.00 2.08 0.77
N THR A 124 0.56 2.40 -0.40
CA THR A 124 2.00 2.35 -0.72
C THR A 124 2.83 3.31 0.12
N CYS A 125 2.20 4.30 0.76
CA CYS A 125 2.83 5.15 1.78
C CYS A 125 2.26 4.89 3.19
N HIS A 126 0.93 4.91 3.35
CA HIS A 126 0.28 5.00 4.65
C HIS A 126 0.18 3.66 5.43
N ARG A 127 -0.03 2.53 4.75
CA ARG A 127 -0.13 1.17 5.34
C ARG A 127 -0.92 1.06 6.65
N GLY A 128 -2.11 1.67 6.70
CA GLY A 128 -3.00 1.66 7.86
C GLY A 128 -2.72 2.77 8.90
N SER A 129 -1.89 3.76 8.55
CA SER A 129 -1.54 4.89 9.42
C SER A 129 -1.75 6.24 8.72
N VAL A 130 -2.44 7.16 9.40
CA VAL A 130 -2.54 8.57 8.98
C VAL A 130 -1.18 9.28 8.83
N LYS A 131 -0.12 8.72 9.44
CA LYS A 131 1.26 9.19 9.35
C LYS A 131 2.14 8.07 8.72
N PRO A 132 2.60 8.21 7.46
CA PRO A 132 3.54 7.28 6.86
C PRO A 132 4.84 7.17 7.65
N GLU A 133 5.55 6.05 7.52
CA GLU A 133 6.91 5.90 8.04
C GLU A 133 7.95 6.43 7.02
N THR A 134 9.08 6.91 7.53
CA THR A 134 10.11 7.63 6.73
C THR A 134 11.54 7.20 7.00
N MET A 135 11.77 6.23 7.90
CA MET A 135 13.11 5.68 8.17
C MET A 135 12.99 4.18 8.42
N ALA A 136 13.95 3.40 7.93
CA ALA A 136 13.96 1.96 8.14
C ALA A 136 14.15 1.63 9.64
N PRO A 137 13.35 0.72 10.24
CA PRO A 137 13.43 0.38 11.67
C PRO A 137 14.67 -0.43 12.03
N ARG A 138 15.44 -0.88 11.04
CA ARG A 138 16.73 -1.57 11.19
C ARG A 138 17.64 -1.23 10.02
N LYS A 139 18.93 -1.12 10.28
CA LYS A 139 19.95 -1.01 9.23
C LYS A 139 20.18 -2.37 8.55
N PHE A 140 20.34 -2.40 7.24
CA PHE A 140 20.50 -3.61 6.44
C PHE A 140 21.98 -3.89 6.16
N TYR A 141 22.54 -4.94 6.76
CA TYR A 141 23.93 -5.34 6.54
C TYR A 141 24.01 -6.83 6.22
N ASN A 142 24.21 -7.21 4.95
CA ASN A 142 24.65 -8.56 4.63
C ASN A 142 26.16 -8.68 4.88
N ARG A 143 26.54 -9.57 5.78
CA ARG A 143 27.92 -9.73 6.27
C ARG A 143 28.95 -10.02 5.17
N GLY A 144 28.53 -10.59 4.04
CA GLY A 144 29.41 -10.95 2.91
C GLY A 144 29.68 -9.83 1.89
N ASN A 145 28.92 -8.74 1.89
CA ASN A 145 29.07 -7.63 0.93
C ASN A 145 29.29 -6.27 1.61
N SER A 146 28.81 -6.09 2.85
CA SER A 146 28.83 -4.82 3.56
C SER A 146 30.04 -4.63 4.50
N LEU A 147 30.98 -5.59 4.57
CA LEU A 147 32.09 -5.60 5.53
C LEU A 147 33.45 -6.12 4.97
N GLY A 148 33.55 -6.37 3.66
CA GLY A 148 34.76 -6.95 3.06
C GLY A 148 35.97 -6.01 3.05
N ASP A 149 35.72 -4.72 2.79
CA ASP A 149 36.70 -3.65 2.77
C ASP A 149 36.31 -2.54 3.77
N PRO A 150 37.27 -1.77 4.31
CA PRO A 150 36.94 -0.55 5.04
C PRO A 150 36.18 0.44 4.12
N PRO A 151 35.24 1.25 4.66
CA PRO A 151 34.51 2.21 3.84
C PRO A 151 35.47 3.10 3.05
N PRO A 152 35.31 3.24 1.71
CA PRO A 152 36.22 4.03 0.92
C PRO A 152 36.22 5.47 1.43
N ALA A 153 37.42 6.00 1.70
CA ALA A 153 37.59 7.34 2.24
C ALA A 153 36.89 8.36 1.34
N GLN A 154 36.05 9.21 1.94
CA GLN A 154 35.30 10.23 1.20
C GLN A 154 36.27 11.20 0.52
N ARG A 155 36.30 11.19 -0.80
CA ARG A 155 37.17 12.03 -1.64
C ARG A 155 36.32 13.06 -2.39
N PRO A 156 36.63 14.36 -2.32
CA PRO A 156 36.00 15.35 -3.17
C PRO A 156 36.15 14.99 -4.65
N GLY A 157 35.09 15.17 -5.44
CA GLY A 157 35.11 14.96 -6.89
C GLY A 157 34.61 13.59 -7.40
N VAL A 158 34.04 12.73 -6.54
CA VAL A 158 33.27 11.57 -7.00
C VAL A 158 32.04 12.01 -7.83
N SER A 159 31.67 11.26 -8.87
CA SER A 159 30.63 11.68 -9.84
C SER A 159 29.20 11.52 -9.30
N LEU A 160 28.79 12.48 -8.48
CA LEU A 160 27.51 12.48 -7.77
C LEU A 160 26.29 12.83 -8.65
N LYS A 161 26.50 13.50 -9.80
CA LYS A 161 25.49 14.06 -10.74
C LYS A 161 24.43 15.00 -10.13
N LEU A 162 23.59 14.47 -9.24
CA LEU A 162 22.44 15.14 -8.62
C LEU A 162 22.66 15.55 -7.16
N LEU A 163 23.67 14.98 -6.50
CA LEU A 163 23.97 15.25 -5.09
C LEU A 163 25.08 16.32 -4.98
N PRO A 164 24.97 17.29 -4.05
CA PRO A 164 26.02 18.27 -3.78
C PRO A 164 27.41 17.62 -3.53
N PRO A 165 28.53 18.25 -3.92
CA PRO A 165 29.89 17.66 -3.81
C PRO A 165 30.32 17.21 -2.41
N ASP A 166 29.68 17.77 -1.39
CA ASP A 166 29.87 17.56 0.05
C ASP A 166 28.91 16.53 0.67
N THR A 167 28.06 15.88 -0.14
CA THR A 167 27.06 14.92 0.35
C THR A 167 27.70 13.73 1.05
N HIS A 168 27.25 13.45 2.29
CA HIS A 168 27.70 12.31 3.08
C HIS A 168 27.20 10.97 2.51
N VAL A 169 27.95 10.38 1.57
CA VAL A 169 27.55 9.18 0.81
C VAL A 169 28.10 7.84 1.34
N HIS A 170 29.04 7.83 2.28
CA HIS A 170 29.65 6.60 2.80
C HIS A 170 29.75 6.60 4.33
N GLY A 171 29.43 5.47 4.98
CA GLY A 171 29.45 5.34 6.44
C GLY A 171 28.11 4.86 7.00
N ALA A 172 28.04 4.70 8.33
CA ALA A 172 26.87 4.11 8.99
C ALA A 172 25.61 4.98 8.89
N ASP A 173 25.76 6.30 8.80
CA ASP A 173 24.70 7.32 8.77
C ASP A 173 24.89 8.18 7.52
N SER A 174 24.84 7.53 6.36
CA SER A 174 25.10 8.12 5.05
C SER A 174 23.92 7.88 4.10
N LEU A 175 23.79 8.72 3.08
CA LEU A 175 22.68 8.66 2.13
C LEU A 175 22.59 7.31 1.40
N MET A 176 23.74 6.67 1.09
CA MET A 176 23.75 5.33 0.51
C MET A 176 23.36 4.25 1.54
N GLY A 177 23.63 4.48 2.83
CA GLY A 177 23.10 3.68 3.92
C GLY A 177 21.58 3.77 4.02
N GLU A 178 21.01 4.98 3.95
CA GLU A 178 19.55 5.18 3.91
C GLU A 178 18.90 4.46 2.72
N PHE A 179 19.48 4.56 1.52
CA PHE A 179 18.97 3.84 0.34
C PHE A 179 19.05 2.32 0.52
N ARG A 180 20.21 1.82 0.94
CA ARG A 180 20.47 0.41 1.22
C ARG A 180 19.47 -0.17 2.23
N ASP A 181 19.19 0.59 3.29
CA ASP A 181 18.27 0.20 4.36
C ASP A 181 16.81 0.31 3.91
N ALA A 182 16.47 1.33 3.12
CA ALA A 182 15.14 1.56 2.58
C ALA A 182 14.68 0.51 1.56
N LEU A 183 15.62 -0.04 0.78
CA LEU A 183 15.40 -1.04 -0.26
C LEU A 183 15.81 -2.47 0.16
N SER A 184 16.43 -2.64 1.34
CA SER A 184 17.01 -3.89 1.86
C SER A 184 17.88 -4.65 0.84
N VAL A 185 18.84 -3.93 0.25
CA VAL A 185 19.83 -4.45 -0.71
C VAL A 185 21.26 -4.21 -0.23
N ASP A 186 22.27 -4.81 -0.86
CA ASP A 186 23.67 -4.43 -0.66
C ASP A 186 24.12 -3.32 -1.62
N CYS A 187 25.25 -2.67 -1.32
CA CYS A 187 25.94 -1.74 -2.23
C CYS A 187 26.14 -2.34 -3.64
N ASN A 188 26.45 -3.64 -3.72
CA ASN A 188 26.65 -4.40 -4.96
C ASN A 188 25.37 -4.60 -5.81
N TYR A 189 24.20 -4.15 -5.34
CA TYR A 189 22.98 -4.07 -6.15
C TYR A 189 23.06 -2.92 -7.18
N CYS A 190 23.67 -1.79 -6.80
CA CYS A 190 23.80 -0.59 -7.63
C CYS A 190 25.23 -0.32 -8.10
N HIS A 191 26.25 -0.68 -7.31
CA HIS A 191 27.67 -0.56 -7.63
C HIS A 191 28.26 -1.95 -7.95
N GLY A 192 29.54 -2.04 -8.32
CA GLY A 192 30.25 -3.32 -8.50
C GLY A 192 30.87 -3.53 -9.88
N GLY A 193 31.03 -4.79 -10.28
CA GLY A 193 31.65 -5.18 -11.57
C GLY A 193 33.17 -4.97 -11.63
N GLY A 194 33.86 -4.98 -10.48
CA GLY A 194 35.31 -4.72 -10.40
C GLY A 194 35.71 -3.28 -10.76
N ARG A 195 34.75 -2.34 -10.74
CA ARG A 195 34.95 -0.91 -10.99
C ARG A 195 34.68 -0.10 -9.73
N THR A 196 35.24 1.11 -9.68
CA THR A 196 35.02 2.05 -8.58
C THR A 196 33.57 2.56 -8.58
N GLN A 197 33.06 2.98 -7.41
CA GLN A 197 31.62 3.16 -7.18
C GLN A 197 30.99 4.31 -8.00
N GLU A 198 31.79 5.23 -8.50
CA GLU A 198 31.37 6.38 -9.32
C GLU A 198 30.96 5.95 -10.72
N VAL A 199 31.53 4.86 -11.25
CA VAL A 199 31.36 4.40 -12.63
C VAL A 199 29.91 3.96 -12.90
N ASP A 200 29.33 4.46 -14.00
CA ASP A 200 27.94 4.25 -14.37
C ASP A 200 27.76 3.12 -15.40
N VAL A 201 28.08 1.90 -14.98
CA VAL A 201 27.87 0.66 -15.78
C VAL A 201 26.58 -0.10 -15.40
N ASN A 202 25.95 0.22 -14.27
CA ASN A 202 24.75 -0.45 -13.77
C ASN A 202 23.53 0.49 -13.91
N PRO A 203 22.51 0.14 -14.73
CA PRO A 203 21.37 1.03 -15.00
C PRO A 203 20.54 1.34 -13.75
N ARG A 204 20.64 0.52 -12.68
CA ARG A 204 19.99 0.81 -11.39
C ARG A 204 20.46 2.12 -10.77
N LYS A 205 21.69 2.59 -11.06
CA LYS A 205 22.18 3.90 -10.60
C LYS A 205 21.41 5.06 -11.21
N ASP A 206 21.05 4.97 -12.49
CA ASP A 206 20.28 6.02 -13.17
C ASP A 206 18.77 5.92 -12.87
N ILE A 207 18.26 4.72 -12.52
CA ILE A 207 16.92 4.58 -11.90
C ILE A 207 16.90 5.25 -10.52
N ALA A 208 17.87 4.94 -9.65
CA ALA A 208 17.97 5.57 -8.32
C ALA A 208 18.10 7.10 -8.41
N ARG A 209 18.85 7.63 -9.39
CA ARG A 209 18.91 9.07 -9.68
C ARG A 209 17.55 9.66 -10.03
N LYS A 210 16.75 8.99 -10.87
CA LYS A 210 15.36 9.43 -11.15
C LYS A 210 14.51 9.43 -9.88
N MET A 211 14.66 8.44 -9.00
CA MET A 211 13.94 8.40 -7.72
C MET A 211 14.35 9.52 -6.77
N ILE A 212 15.63 9.92 -6.75
CA ILE A 212 16.10 11.10 -6.00
C ILE A 212 15.45 12.39 -6.52
N MET A 213 15.30 12.54 -7.84
CA MET A 213 14.58 13.70 -8.42
C MET A 213 13.10 13.67 -8.05
N LEU A 214 12.44 12.52 -8.16
CA LEU A 214 11.03 12.33 -7.80
C LEU A 214 10.76 12.69 -6.33
N VAL A 215 11.55 12.15 -5.39
CA VAL A 215 11.41 12.46 -3.94
C VAL A 215 11.59 13.95 -3.67
N ARG A 216 12.62 14.59 -4.26
CA ARG A 216 12.82 16.04 -4.14
C ARG A 216 11.65 16.84 -4.72
N GLN A 217 11.11 16.42 -5.87
CA GLN A 217 9.97 17.07 -6.51
C GLN A 217 8.70 16.95 -5.66
N ILE A 218 8.46 15.79 -5.04
CA ILE A 218 7.35 15.58 -4.10
C ILE A 218 7.48 16.53 -2.90
N ASN A 219 8.62 16.52 -2.20
CA ASN A 219 8.82 17.33 -1.00
C ASN A 219 8.79 18.84 -1.29
N SER A 220 9.26 19.24 -2.49
CA SER A 220 9.19 20.62 -3.00
C SER A 220 7.76 21.06 -3.36
N ASN A 221 6.95 20.17 -3.97
CA ASN A 221 5.60 20.51 -4.46
C ASN A 221 4.52 20.37 -3.38
N PHE A 222 4.76 19.57 -2.34
CA PHE A 222 3.82 19.30 -1.26
C PHE A 222 4.37 19.67 0.14
N PRO A 223 4.82 20.93 0.36
CA PRO A 223 5.30 21.36 1.66
C PRO A 223 4.18 21.32 2.71
N GLY A 224 4.51 20.92 3.93
CA GLY A 224 3.59 20.89 5.06
C GLY A 224 2.50 19.81 5.00
N THR A 225 2.60 18.81 4.10
CA THR A 225 1.66 17.67 4.05
C THR A 225 2.01 16.51 5.00
N GLY A 226 2.78 16.79 6.05
CA GLY A 226 3.18 15.81 7.06
C GLY A 226 2.13 15.64 8.16
N VAL A 227 2.55 15.86 9.41
CA VAL A 227 1.68 15.70 10.59
C VAL A 227 0.67 16.84 10.63
N PHE A 228 -0.58 16.54 10.25
CA PHE A 228 -1.69 17.48 10.46
C PHE A 228 -2.04 17.57 11.96
N PRO A 229 -2.18 18.78 12.57
CA PRO A 229 -2.08 20.10 11.96
C PRO A 229 -0.69 20.76 12.02
N VAL A 230 0.26 20.20 12.78
CA VAL A 230 1.61 20.75 12.96
C VAL A 230 2.67 19.65 12.86
N GLY A 231 3.56 19.77 11.87
CA GLY A 231 4.79 19.00 11.76
C GLY A 231 5.17 18.67 10.32
N ASN A 232 6.37 19.07 9.91
CA ASN A 232 6.92 18.64 8.62
C ASN A 232 7.22 17.14 8.67
N GLN A 233 6.87 16.44 7.59
CA GLN A 233 7.36 15.10 7.32
C GLN A 233 7.56 14.98 5.81
N GLU A 234 8.76 14.60 5.43
CA GLU A 234 9.19 14.46 4.05
C GLU A 234 9.01 13.02 3.58
N VAL A 235 8.64 12.84 2.30
CA VAL A 235 8.67 11.53 1.67
C VAL A 235 10.13 11.10 1.52
N THR A 236 10.39 9.82 1.76
CA THR A 236 11.71 9.20 1.64
C THR A 236 11.63 7.93 0.81
N CYS A 237 12.78 7.35 0.45
CA CYS A 237 12.81 6.03 -0.20
C CYS A 237 12.04 4.97 0.62
N TYR A 238 12.16 4.98 1.95
CA TYR A 238 11.54 3.95 2.80
C TYR A 238 10.01 4.07 2.87
N THR A 239 9.47 5.27 2.70
CA THR A 239 8.02 5.53 2.70
C THR A 239 7.28 4.68 1.67
N CYS A 240 7.83 4.59 0.46
CA CYS A 240 7.29 3.73 -0.60
C CYS A 240 7.81 2.29 -0.50
N HIS A 241 9.13 2.11 -0.40
CA HIS A 241 9.80 0.82 -0.60
C HIS A 241 9.67 -0.17 0.56
N ARG A 242 9.71 0.30 1.82
CA ARG A 242 9.61 -0.54 3.03
C ARG A 242 10.59 -1.72 3.20
N GLY A 243 11.59 -1.86 2.33
CA GLY A 243 12.48 -3.02 2.25
C GLY A 243 12.28 -3.88 1.00
N ASP A 244 11.35 -3.53 0.12
CA ASP A 244 11.18 -4.13 -1.20
C ASP A 244 11.88 -3.29 -2.29
N THR A 245 12.46 -3.96 -3.29
CA THR A 245 13.15 -3.27 -4.40
C THR A 245 12.21 -2.47 -5.31
N HIS A 246 10.90 -2.78 -5.27
CA HIS A 246 9.82 -2.11 -5.98
C HIS A 246 8.67 -1.88 -4.98
N PRO A 247 8.00 -0.72 -4.96
CA PRO A 247 6.94 -0.45 -3.99
C PRO A 247 5.73 -1.37 -4.13
N VAL A 248 5.21 -1.86 -3.00
CA VAL A 248 3.96 -2.63 -2.97
C VAL A 248 2.76 -1.70 -2.84
N SER A 249 1.90 -1.71 -3.86
CA SER A 249 0.57 -1.09 -3.94
C SER A 249 -0.53 -2.17 -4.05
N VAL A 250 -1.80 -1.78 -3.90
CA VAL A 250 -2.97 -2.63 -4.17
C VAL A 250 -3.01 -3.02 -5.65
N SER A 251 -2.69 -2.09 -6.57
CA SER A 251 -2.57 -2.37 -8.01
C SER A 251 -1.43 -3.34 -8.35
N ASN A 252 -0.34 -3.34 -7.57
CA ASN A 252 0.80 -4.24 -7.75
C ASN A 252 0.55 -5.65 -7.17
N ARG A 253 -0.57 -5.89 -6.46
CA ARG A 253 -1.08 -7.24 -6.17
C ARG A 253 -1.76 -7.84 -7.42
N ARG A 254 -0.95 -8.23 -8.42
CA ARG A 254 -1.32 -9.00 -9.62
C ARG A 254 -2.80 -8.85 -10.06
N TYR A 255 -3.16 -7.67 -10.56
CA TYR A 255 -4.25 -7.61 -11.53
C TYR A 255 -3.68 -8.03 -12.89
N ASP A 256 -3.87 -9.29 -13.26
CA ASP A 256 -3.62 -9.73 -14.64
C ASP A 256 -4.51 -8.90 -15.58
N LEU A 257 -3.94 -8.47 -16.72
CA LEU A 257 -4.64 -7.56 -17.63
C LEU A 257 -5.98 -8.16 -18.09
N PRO A 258 -7.08 -7.37 -18.13
CA PRO A 258 -8.35 -7.86 -18.61
C PRO A 258 -8.18 -8.36 -20.06
N THR A 259 -8.55 -9.62 -20.30
CA THR A 259 -8.41 -10.24 -21.62
C THR A 259 -9.09 -9.37 -22.69
N PRO A 260 -8.44 -9.10 -23.84
CA PRO A 260 -9.04 -8.35 -24.93
C PRO A 260 -10.42 -8.92 -25.29
N LYS A 261 -11.41 -8.03 -25.45
CA LYS A 261 -12.72 -8.42 -25.95
C LYS A 261 -12.56 -8.95 -27.38
N GLN A 262 -13.18 -10.12 -27.63
CA GLN A 262 -13.31 -10.73 -28.95
C GLN A 262 -14.30 -9.94 -29.81
#